data_AF-A0A800M521-F1
#
_entry.id   AF-A0A800M521-F1
#
_cell.length_a   1.000
_cell.length_b   1.000
_cell.length_c   1.000
_cell.angle_alpha   90.00
_cell.angle_beta   90.00
_cell.angle_gamma   90.00
#
_symmetry.space_group_name_H-M   'P 1'
#
loop_
_entity.id
_entity.type
_entity.pdbx_description
1 polymer ?
#
loop_
_entity_poly.entity_id
_entity_poly.type
_entity_poly.pdbx_seq_one_letter_code
_entity_poly.pdbx_strand_id
1 'polypeptide(L)'
;MSTSTLIGTALALLGVLATVFPGWFGPLTGGPEPPVDLFETVERRVRGGMLLGLGLCVIAIPALRPWSVSIPTALFYLMAGALAARLFGLLVDGAVPKQWLLVAIEAAVMTAAALWLWRSTPPAA
;
A
#
# COMPACT_ATOMS: atom_id res chain seq x y z
N MET A 1 -10.30 -8.31 -21.08
CA MET A 1 -10.04 -7.80 -19.71
C MET A 1 -11.38 -7.45 -19.09
N SER A 2 -11.63 -7.79 -17.83
CA SER A 2 -12.81 -7.32 -17.10
C SER A 2 -12.65 -5.86 -16.71
N THR A 3 -13.76 -5.14 -16.54
CA THR A 3 -13.77 -3.72 -16.14
C THR A 3 -13.07 -3.49 -14.80
N SER A 4 -13.21 -4.42 -13.84
CA SER A 4 -12.54 -4.33 -12.54
C SER A 4 -11.02 -4.42 -12.68
N THR A 5 -10.49 -5.32 -13.52
CA THR A 5 -9.05 -5.40 -13.78
C THR A 5 -8.55 -4.11 -14.41
N LEU A 6 -9.27 -3.54 -15.38
CA LEU A 6 -8.87 -2.28 -16.00
C LEU A 6 -8.79 -1.13 -14.99
N ILE A 7 -9.82 -0.96 -14.16
CA ILE A 7 -9.87 0.08 -13.13
C ILE A 7 -8.76 -0.15 -12.09
N GLY A 8 -8.60 -1.39 -11.62
CA GLY A 8 -7.58 -1.74 -10.65
C GLY A 8 -6.16 -1.52 -11.18
N THR A 9 -5.89 -1.84 -12.45
CA THR A 9 -4.60 -1.55 -13.10
C THR A 9 -4.37 -0.04 -13.20
N ALA A 10 -5.38 0.74 -13.62
CA ALA A 10 -5.26 2.20 -13.68
C ALA A 10 -4.97 2.81 -12.30
N LEU A 11 -5.65 2.35 -11.25
CA LEU A 11 -5.41 2.78 -9.86
C LEU A 11 -4.02 2.38 -9.37
N ALA A 12 -3.56 1.16 -9.68
CA ALA A 12 -2.23 0.69 -9.32
C ALA A 12 -1.14 1.55 -9.98
N LEU A 13 -1.29 1.85 -11.27
CA LEU A 13 -0.37 2.73 -12.01
C LEU A 13 -0.37 4.16 -11.45
N LEU A 14 -1.54 4.72 -11.12
CA LEU A 14 -1.64 6.01 -10.46
C LEU A 14 -0.95 6.00 -9.09
N GLY A 15 -1.07 4.91 -8.32
CA GLY A 15 -0.39 4.76 -7.04
C GLY A 15 1.13 4.68 -7.16
N VAL A 16 1.65 3.99 -8.19
CA VAL A 16 3.08 4.01 -8.52
C VAL A 16 3.52 5.45 -8.82
N LEU A 17 2.81 6.15 -9.71
CA LEU A 17 3.15 7.53 -10.08
C LEU A 17 3.11 8.46 -8.87
N ALA A 18 2.12 8.32 -7.98
CA ALA A 18 2.02 9.10 -6.75
C ALA A 18 3.13 8.78 -5.74
N THR A 19 3.67 7.56 -5.75
CA THR A 19 4.81 7.16 -4.91
C THR A 19 6.13 7.74 -5.44
N VAL A 20 6.32 7.72 -6.77
CA VAL A 20 7.55 8.21 -7.41
C VAL A 20 7.58 9.74 -7.44
N PHE A 21 6.45 10.37 -7.77
CA PHE A 21 6.29 11.82 -7.89
C PHE A 21 5.24 12.34 -6.89
N PRO A 22 5.51 12.28 -5.58
CA PRO A 22 4.54 12.68 -4.56
C PRO A 22 4.12 14.16 -4.67
N GLY A 23 5.00 15.03 -5.21
CA GLY A 23 4.71 16.45 -5.43
C GLY A 23 3.62 16.72 -6.47
N TRP A 24 3.50 15.88 -7.50
CA TRP A 24 2.42 16.01 -8.51
C TRP A 24 1.03 15.79 -7.90
N PHE A 25 0.99 15.03 -6.81
CA PHE A 25 -0.22 14.71 -6.08
C PHE A 25 -0.33 15.53 -4.77
N GLY A 26 0.46 16.59 -4.59
CA GLY A 26 0.48 17.42 -3.38
C GLY A 26 -0.90 17.82 -2.82
N PRO A 27 -1.90 18.19 -3.64
CA PRO A 27 -3.26 18.48 -3.16
C PRO A 27 -4.00 17.25 -2.58
N LEU A 28 -3.68 16.05 -3.05
CA LEU A 28 -4.33 14.78 -2.68
C LEU A 28 -3.58 14.03 -1.58
N THR A 29 -2.25 14.10 -1.59
CA THR A 29 -1.37 13.46 -0.60
C THR A 29 -1.04 14.37 0.57
N GLY A 30 -1.49 15.63 0.54
CA GLY A 30 -1.66 16.51 1.71
C GLY A 30 -0.38 16.93 2.40
N GLY A 31 0.15 18.09 2.00
CA GLY A 31 1.01 18.89 2.87
C GLY A 31 1.53 20.14 2.17
N PRO A 32 1.79 21.23 2.93
CA PRO A 32 2.39 22.45 2.38
C PRO A 32 3.74 22.13 1.73
N GLU A 33 4.03 22.73 0.58
CA GLU A 33 5.39 22.76 0.03
C GLU A 33 6.14 23.96 0.63
N PRO A 34 7.39 23.78 1.12
CA PRO A 34 8.18 22.55 1.14
C PRO A 34 7.84 21.61 2.32
N PRO A 35 8.16 20.30 2.25
CA PRO A 35 8.06 19.38 3.38
C PRO A 35 8.88 19.89 4.58
N VAL A 36 8.35 19.73 5.78
CA VAL A 36 9.01 20.21 7.01
C VAL A 36 10.21 19.32 7.39
N ASP A 37 10.19 18.04 6.99
CA ASP A 37 11.14 16.99 7.39
C ASP A 37 11.22 15.85 6.32
N LEU A 38 12.33 15.13 6.28
CA LEU A 38 12.51 13.84 5.58
C LEU A 38 11.40 12.83 5.95
N PHE A 39 11.00 12.77 7.23
CA PHE A 39 9.91 11.92 7.67
C PHE A 39 8.60 12.22 6.92
N GLU A 40 8.25 13.49 6.76
CA GLU A 40 7.03 13.91 6.06
C GLU A 40 7.11 13.61 4.57
N THR A 41 8.31 13.71 3.98
CA THR A 41 8.56 13.37 2.58
C THR A 41 8.26 11.89 2.30
N VAL A 42 8.74 11.00 3.17
CA VAL A 42 8.46 9.55 3.06
C VAL A 42 6.97 9.27 3.27
N GLU A 43 6.31 9.90 4.25
CA GLU A 43 4.87 9.71 4.49
C GLU A 43 3.99 10.11 3.29
N ARG A 44 4.37 11.16 2.54
CA ARG A 44 3.64 11.53 1.30
C ARG A 44 3.74 10.43 0.24
N ARG A 45 4.89 9.79 0.11
CA ARG A 45 5.06 8.63 -0.79
C ARG A 45 4.24 7.44 -0.32
N VAL A 46 4.20 7.17 0.98
CA VAL A 46 3.40 6.10 1.59
C VAL A 46 1.91 6.26 1.26
N ARG A 47 1.38 7.49 1.30
CA ARG A 47 0.00 7.79 0.88
C ARG A 47 -0.23 7.43 -0.59
N GLY A 48 0.74 7.69 -1.47
CA GLY A 48 0.72 7.21 -2.86
C GLY A 48 0.75 5.67 -2.95
N GLY A 49 1.55 5.02 -2.10
CA GLY A 49 1.59 3.57 -1.96
C GLY A 49 0.26 2.95 -1.51
N MET A 50 -0.51 3.63 -0.67
CA MET A 50 -1.85 3.17 -0.29
C MET A 50 -2.82 3.15 -1.49
N LEU A 51 -2.69 4.11 -2.43
CA LEU A 51 -3.46 4.10 -3.67
C LEU A 51 -3.09 2.90 -4.56
N LEU A 52 -1.79 2.56 -4.60
CA LEU A 52 -1.32 1.35 -5.27
C LEU A 52 -1.95 0.11 -4.66
N GLY A 53 -1.92 0.00 -3.32
CA GLY A 53 -2.53 -1.10 -2.59
C GLY A 53 -4.04 -1.22 -2.87
N LEU A 54 -4.75 -0.08 -2.95
CA LEU A 54 -6.17 -0.06 -3.32
C LEU A 54 -6.40 -0.58 -4.73
N GLY A 55 -5.57 -0.20 -5.70
CA GLY A 55 -5.62 -0.74 -7.06
C GLY A 55 -5.46 -2.25 -7.08
N LEU A 56 -4.51 -2.78 -6.31
CA LEU A 56 -4.33 -4.23 -6.15
C LEU A 56 -5.54 -4.91 -5.49
N CYS A 57 -6.17 -4.29 -4.48
CA CYS A 57 -7.38 -4.81 -3.87
C CYS A 57 -8.52 -4.98 -4.89
N VAL A 58 -8.72 -3.99 -5.77
CA VAL A 58 -9.77 -4.05 -6.82
C VAL A 58 -9.51 -5.19 -7.81
N ILE A 59 -8.25 -5.51 -8.09
CA ILE A 59 -7.87 -6.65 -8.94
C ILE A 59 -8.06 -7.97 -8.21
N ALA A 60 -7.60 -8.06 -6.97
CA ALA A 60 -7.47 -9.30 -6.22
C ALA A 60 -8.76 -9.76 -5.51
N ILE A 61 -9.73 -8.86 -5.30
CA ILE A 61 -10.99 -9.14 -4.59
C ILE A 61 -12.15 -9.09 -5.59
N PRO A 62 -12.41 -10.19 -6.33
CA PRO A 62 -13.52 -10.25 -7.29
C PRO A 62 -14.89 -10.31 -6.60
N ALA A 63 -14.92 -10.73 -5.32
CA ALA A 63 -16.12 -10.79 -4.50
C ALA A 63 -15.80 -10.40 -3.05
N LEU A 64 -16.67 -9.58 -2.44
CA LEU A 64 -16.50 -9.14 -1.05
C LEU A 64 -16.79 -10.24 -0.03
N ARG A 65 -17.52 -11.29 -0.43
CA ARG A 65 -17.78 -12.47 0.41
C ARG A 65 -17.03 -13.67 -0.19
N PRO A 66 -16.44 -14.54 0.65
CA PRO A 66 -16.49 -14.52 2.12
C PRO A 66 -15.54 -13.49 2.76
N TRP A 67 -16.00 -12.86 3.86
CA TRP A 67 -15.24 -11.83 4.60
C TRP A 67 -13.94 -12.36 5.21
N SER A 68 -13.84 -13.67 5.47
CA SER A 68 -12.64 -14.34 5.96
C SER A 68 -11.48 -14.29 4.97
N VAL A 69 -11.74 -14.02 3.69
CA VAL A 69 -10.72 -13.90 2.65
C VAL A 69 -10.57 -12.45 2.19
N SER A 70 -11.69 -11.75 1.93
CA SER A 70 -11.65 -10.40 1.37
C SER A 70 -11.01 -9.37 2.31
N ILE A 71 -11.31 -9.41 3.63
CA ILE A 71 -10.74 -8.50 4.62
C ILE A 71 -9.23 -8.65 4.72
N PRO A 72 -8.67 -9.84 5.02
CA PRO A 72 -7.23 -9.98 5.15
C PRO A 72 -6.50 -9.81 3.81
N THR A 73 -7.15 -10.11 2.67
CA THR A 73 -6.59 -9.77 1.34
C THR A 73 -6.48 -8.26 1.14
N ALA A 74 -7.52 -7.50 1.49
CA ALA A 74 -7.50 -6.05 1.38
C ALA A 74 -6.43 -5.42 2.27
N LEU A 75 -6.35 -5.89 3.53
CA LEU A 75 -5.34 -5.46 4.47
C LEU A 75 -3.94 -5.77 3.93
N PHE A 76 -3.71 -6.98 3.42
CA PHE A 76 -2.41 -7.37 2.89
C PHE A 76 -1.94 -6.48 1.73
N TYR A 77 -2.80 -6.23 0.74
CA TYR A 77 -2.43 -5.41 -0.42
C TYR A 77 -2.29 -3.91 -0.10
N LEU A 78 -3.13 -3.37 0.79
CA LEU A 78 -2.95 -1.98 1.26
C LEU A 78 -1.63 -1.81 1.99
N MET A 79 -1.31 -2.73 2.90
CA MET A 79 -0.06 -2.69 3.65
C MET A 79 1.15 -2.96 2.75
N ALA A 80 1.04 -3.84 1.76
CA ALA A 80 2.09 -4.07 0.77
C ALA A 80 2.41 -2.81 -0.02
N GLY A 81 1.38 -2.06 -0.45
CA GLY A 81 1.57 -0.80 -1.14
C GLY A 81 2.20 0.29 -0.27
N ALA A 82 1.74 0.42 0.97
CA ALA A 82 2.34 1.33 1.96
C ALA A 82 3.81 1.00 2.25
N LEU A 83 4.12 -0.28 2.51
CA LEU A 83 5.46 -0.77 2.79
C LEU A 83 6.39 -0.58 1.60
N ALA A 84 5.95 -0.92 0.38
CA ALA A 84 6.74 -0.73 -0.84
C ALA A 84 7.09 0.74 -1.05
N ALA A 85 6.11 1.64 -0.88
CA ALA A 85 6.33 3.07 -0.98
C ALA A 85 7.24 3.62 0.12
N ARG A 86 7.12 3.10 1.36
CA ARG A 86 8.01 3.46 2.46
C ARG A 86 9.44 3.04 2.16
N LEU A 87 9.66 1.79 1.77
CA LEU A 87 10.98 1.28 1.39
C LEU A 87 11.58 2.10 0.25
N PHE A 88 10.79 2.45 -0.76
CA PHE A 88 11.23 3.35 -1.82
C PHE A 88 11.61 4.74 -1.30
N GLY A 89 10.79 5.33 -0.42
CA GLY A 89 11.10 6.61 0.23
C GLY A 89 12.39 6.57 1.05
N LEU A 90 12.63 5.49 1.79
CA LEU A 90 13.87 5.29 2.56
C LEU A 90 15.10 5.17 1.66
N LEU A 91 14.94 4.54 0.49
CA LEU A 91 16.02 4.42 -0.50
C LEU A 91 16.35 5.76 -1.17
N VAL A 92 15.34 6.60 -1.44
CA VAL A 92 15.51 7.86 -2.18
C VAL A 92 15.85 9.03 -1.27
N ASP A 93 15.10 9.20 -0.18
CA ASP A 93 15.16 10.38 0.69
C ASP A 93 15.99 10.12 1.98
N GLY A 94 16.34 8.86 2.25
CA GLY A 94 17.12 8.44 3.41
C GLY A 94 16.27 7.91 4.58
N ALA A 95 16.94 7.26 5.53
CA ALA A 95 16.28 6.54 6.62
C ALA A 95 16.40 7.25 7.98
N VAL A 96 15.27 7.34 8.69
CA VAL A 96 15.17 7.84 10.07
C VAL A 96 14.82 6.66 11.00
N PRO A 97 15.31 6.57 12.25
CA PRO A 97 15.01 5.45 13.14
C PRO A 97 13.51 5.17 13.31
N LYS A 98 12.68 6.22 13.39
CA LYS A 98 11.22 6.11 13.47
C LYS A 98 10.60 5.41 12.25
N GLN A 99 11.19 5.54 11.07
CA GLN A 99 10.70 4.89 9.85
C GLN A 99 10.90 3.37 9.90
N TRP A 100 12.00 2.89 10.50
CA TRP A 100 12.22 1.46 10.68
C TRP A 100 11.23 0.82 11.65
N LEU A 101 10.80 1.57 12.68
CA LEU A 101 9.70 1.14 13.53
C LEU A 101 8.40 0.99 12.73
N LEU A 102 8.10 1.95 11.85
CA LEU A 102 6.90 1.87 10.98
C LEU A 102 6.99 0.72 9.99
N VAL A 103 8.15 0.48 9.38
CA VAL A 103 8.41 -0.70 8.52
C VAL A 103 8.15 -1.99 9.30
N ALA A 104 8.65 -2.10 10.54
CA ALA A 104 8.43 -3.29 11.37
C ALA A 104 6.94 -3.49 11.71
N ILE A 105 6.21 -2.41 12.02
CA ILE A 105 4.77 -2.45 12.27
C ILE A 105 4.03 -2.89 11.00
N GLU A 106 4.35 -2.30 9.85
CA GLU A 106 3.72 -2.64 8.57
C GLU A 106 3.93 -4.11 8.22
N ALA A 107 5.16 -4.60 8.34
CA ALA A 107 5.51 -6.01 8.13
C ALA A 107 4.81 -6.94 9.12
N ALA A 108 4.67 -6.56 10.39
CA ALA A 108 3.95 -7.34 11.39
C ALA A 108 2.45 -7.47 11.04
N VAL A 109 1.81 -6.37 10.64
CA VAL A 109 0.41 -6.37 10.21
C VAL A 109 0.23 -7.21 8.95
N MET A 110 1.14 -7.10 7.96
CA MET A 110 1.13 -7.96 6.77
C MET A 110 1.27 -9.44 7.13
N THR A 111 2.15 -9.77 8.08
CA THR A 111 2.35 -11.14 8.55
C THR A 111 1.08 -11.68 9.20
N ALA A 112 0.42 -10.90 10.04
CA ALA A 112 -0.85 -11.29 10.66
C ALA A 112 -1.94 -11.53 9.60
N ALA A 113 -2.03 -10.67 8.58
CA ALA A 113 -2.97 -10.83 7.46
C ALA A 113 -2.67 -12.10 6.65
N ALA A 114 -1.40 -12.38 6.37
CA ALA A 114 -0.98 -13.60 5.67
C ALA A 114 -1.30 -14.87 6.47
N LEU A 115 -1.06 -14.86 7.79
CA LEU A 115 -1.41 -15.97 8.68
C LEU A 115 -2.92 -16.20 8.74
N TRP A 116 -3.72 -15.12 8.74
CA TRP A 116 -5.18 -15.21 8.64
C TRP A 116 -5.59 -15.89 7.33
N LEU A 117 -5.08 -15.43 6.19
CA LEU A 117 -5.39 -16.01 4.87
C LEU A 117 -5.01 -17.49 4.80
N TRP A 118 -3.84 -17.84 5.33
CA TRP A 118 -3.38 -19.22 5.40
C TRP A 118 -4.35 -20.11 6.20
N ARG A 119 -4.88 -19.60 7.33
CA ARG A 119 -5.90 -20.30 8.12
C ARG A 119 -7.27 -20.38 7.45
N SER A 120 -7.61 -19.44 6.58
CA SER A 120 -8.93 -19.34 5.95
C SER A 120 -9.03 -20.08 4.62
N THR A 121 -7.89 -20.49 4.06
CA THR A 121 -7.81 -21.21 2.79
C THR A 121 -7.66 -22.70 3.09
N PRO A 122 -8.62 -23.56 2.70
CA PRO A 122 -8.45 -25.00 2.80
C PRO A 122 -7.22 -25.46 2.02
N PRO A 123 -6.48 -26.49 2.48
CA PRO A 123 -5.42 -27.08 1.69
C PRO A 123 -6.01 -27.53 0.34
N ALA A 124 -5.30 -27.21 -0.75
CA ALA A 124 -5.68 -27.69 -2.07
C ALA A 124 -5.71 -29.22 -2.05
N ALA A 125 -6.88 -29.80 -2.34
CA ALA A 125 -7.12 -31.23 -2.43
C ALA A 125 -6.55 -31.81 -3.74
#